data_AF-A0A8S3WBQ4-F1
#
_entry.id   AF-A0A8S3WBQ4-F1
#
_cell.length_a   1.000
_cell.length_b   1.000
_cell.length_c   1.000
_cell.angle_alpha   90.00
_cell.angle_beta   90.00
_cell.angle_gamma   90.00
#
_symmetry.space_group_name_H-M   'P 1'
#
loop_
_entity.id
_entity.type
_entity.pdbx_description
1 polymer ?
#
loop_
_entity_poly.entity_id
_entity_poly.type
_entity_poly.pdbx_seq_one_letter_code
_entity_poly.pdbx_strand_id
1 'polypeptide(L)'
;MIGKVITRFWNLIQLFDEKTTDHVANAEKLFNTVIGSFQKYEIPTENIIGFGSDGCNTMMGCNNSVSSRFRQRCPGIIVIKCICHSLHLCASDACKELPLNCEKMARNIYNYFKSSSKRQSELKEFQYFAEADVHKILRPAQTRWLSLNAVVQRILEQWDVLRLYFNSKWLEESECHDIHACLNDPIIKAYYYFLAWMLPKFTTLNSCFQSESILITKLHGKMTAFYKELLLLVLHRNYVNSAPIETIDPMTEINHKDLKDIYLGLGVQKELDSVENEERKLTLRKMCKNFIIRACVGLRKRYCFNDKIMTEIAKFDLEKVISDDREESVSSLFPLLPRIAPTSIQHQQELDDEWRKLPLYYKDLDLSQPPDVFWHQVAELRDQHREGNTYFQHLPKFMLAILSLPHSNAECERYLHYSLPRRSIFYCACGVQIIRFKKFEQKDPKNQA
;
A
#
# COMPACT_ATOMS: atom_id res chain seq x y z
N MET A 1 14.92 -4.49 19.99
CA MET A 1 16.16 -3.99 19.35
C MET A 1 16.29 -2.52 19.67
N ILE A 2 17.47 -2.09 20.11
CA ILE A 2 17.76 -0.69 20.42
C ILE A 2 17.74 0.10 19.09
N GLY A 3 17.24 1.34 19.11
CA GLY A 3 17.27 2.23 17.95
C GLY A 3 16.15 2.07 16.92
N LYS A 4 15.22 1.12 17.09
CA LYS A 4 14.14 0.92 16.13
C LYS A 4 12.96 1.86 16.34
N VAL A 5 12.37 2.34 15.24
CA VAL A 5 11.05 2.98 15.28
C VAL A 5 10.02 1.90 15.59
N ILE A 6 9.20 2.15 16.61
CA ILE A 6 8.20 1.18 17.06
C ILE A 6 6.80 1.66 16.68
N THR A 7 6.03 0.77 16.06
CA THR A 7 4.59 0.92 16.00
C THR A 7 4.00 0.19 17.20
N ARG A 8 2.98 0.79 17.83
CA ARG A 8 2.27 0.17 18.94
C ARG A 8 0.79 0.35 18.74
N PHE A 9 0.06 -0.74 18.90
CA PHE A 9 -1.39 -0.66 19.05
C PHE A 9 -1.70 0.20 20.28
N TRP A 10 -2.45 1.29 20.05
CA TRP A 10 -2.72 2.28 21.08
C TRP A 10 -3.99 1.95 21.87
N ASN A 11 -5.13 1.87 21.18
CA ASN A 11 -6.43 1.69 21.81
C ASN A 11 -7.47 1.18 20.80
N LEU A 12 -8.43 0.38 21.26
CA LEU A 12 -9.64 0.04 20.51
C LEU A 12 -10.81 0.76 21.16
N ILE A 13 -11.44 1.69 20.44
CA ILE A 13 -12.55 2.47 20.99
C ILE A 13 -13.84 2.07 20.30
N GLN A 14 -14.81 1.63 21.09
CA GLN A 14 -16.16 1.36 20.63
C GLN A 14 -16.90 2.68 20.41
N LEU A 15 -17.37 2.89 19.18
CA LEU A 15 -18.03 4.15 18.78
C LEU A 15 -19.53 4.17 19.05
N PHE A 16 -20.14 2.99 19.16
CA PHE A 16 -21.57 2.83 19.37
C PHE A 16 -21.79 1.98 20.63
N ASP A 17 -22.56 2.51 21.57
CA ASP A 17 -23.04 1.77 22.72
C ASP A 17 -24.42 1.22 22.39
N GLU A 18 -24.64 -0.07 22.65
CA GLU A 18 -25.92 -0.76 22.47
C GLU A 18 -27.05 -0.11 23.30
N LYS A 19 -26.69 0.66 24.35
CA LYS A 19 -27.61 1.35 25.24
C LYS A 19 -28.01 2.75 24.76
N THR A 20 -27.44 3.25 23.66
CA THR A 20 -27.69 4.60 23.15
C THR A 20 -28.30 4.59 21.75
N THR A 21 -29.19 5.53 21.46
CA THR A 21 -29.79 5.75 20.14
C THR A 21 -28.91 6.58 19.19
N ASP A 22 -27.71 6.98 19.62
CA ASP A 22 -26.75 7.71 18.78
C ASP A 22 -25.97 6.75 17.87
N HIS A 23 -26.53 6.56 16.68
CA HIS A 23 -25.96 5.72 15.63
C HIS A 23 -25.07 6.49 14.64
N VAL A 24 -24.68 7.74 14.95
CA VAL A 24 -23.94 8.59 13.99
C VAL A 24 -22.43 8.55 14.26
N ALA A 25 -21.67 7.87 13.39
CA ALA A 25 -20.20 7.96 13.34
C ALA A 25 -19.74 9.06 12.37
N ASN A 26 -20.06 10.32 12.71
CA ASN A 26 -19.57 11.46 11.94
C ASN A 26 -18.09 11.76 12.27
N ALA A 27 -17.46 12.57 11.42
CA ALA A 27 -16.05 12.94 11.58
C ALA A 27 -15.74 13.64 12.90
N GLU A 28 -16.69 14.38 13.46
CA GLU A 28 -16.53 15.08 14.73
C GLU A 28 -16.41 14.11 15.89
N LYS A 29 -17.35 13.16 16.00
CA LYS A 29 -17.34 12.13 17.03
C LYS A 29 -16.06 11.30 16.96
N LEU A 30 -15.65 10.90 15.75
CA LEU A 30 -14.40 10.19 15.53
C LEU A 30 -13.19 11.00 16.00
N PHE A 31 -13.07 12.25 15.57
CA PHE A 31 -11.96 13.13 15.97
C PHE A 31 -11.92 13.36 17.49
N ASN A 32 -13.05 13.70 18.11
CA ASN A 32 -13.14 13.94 19.54
C ASN A 32 -12.81 12.68 20.35
N THR A 33 -13.21 11.51 19.85
CA THR A 33 -12.87 10.22 20.47
C THR A 33 -11.35 9.97 20.44
N VAL A 34 -10.70 10.25 19.32
CA VAL A 34 -9.25 10.11 19.19
C VAL A 34 -8.51 11.10 20.10
N ILE A 35 -8.88 12.38 20.08
CA ILE A 35 -8.27 13.41 20.94
C ILE A 35 -8.53 13.13 22.42
N GLY A 36 -9.74 12.73 22.80
CA GLY A 36 -10.08 12.35 24.17
C GLY A 36 -9.24 11.16 24.66
N SER A 37 -8.93 10.21 23.77
CA SER A 37 -7.97 9.16 24.11
C SER A 37 -6.57 9.70 24.35
N PHE A 38 -6.08 10.69 23.59
CA PHE A 38 -4.76 11.28 23.85
C PHE A 38 -4.72 12.05 25.17
N GLN A 39 -5.76 12.81 25.46
CA GLN A 39 -5.89 13.53 26.73
C GLN A 39 -5.90 12.59 27.93
N LYS A 40 -6.63 11.46 27.83
CA LYS A 40 -6.68 10.43 28.89
C LYS A 40 -5.30 9.90 29.29
N TYR A 41 -4.37 9.80 28.33
CA TYR A 41 -3.00 9.32 28.57
C TYR A 41 -1.97 10.46 28.58
N GLU A 42 -2.42 11.70 28.76
CA GLU A 42 -1.58 12.89 28.89
C GLU A 42 -0.61 13.07 27.71
N ILE A 43 -1.05 12.75 26.49
CA ILE A 43 -0.25 12.98 25.29
C ILE A 43 -0.44 14.42 24.82
N PRO A 44 0.64 15.23 24.77
CA PRO A 44 0.59 16.58 24.24
C PRO A 44 0.30 16.57 22.73
N THR A 45 -0.54 17.50 22.27
CA THR A 45 -0.87 17.66 20.85
C THR A 45 0.34 18.06 20.00
N GLU A 46 1.35 18.62 20.63
CA GLU A 46 2.62 19.03 20.05
C GLU A 46 3.40 17.82 19.54
N ASN A 47 3.21 16.64 20.12
CA ASN A 47 3.88 15.42 19.71
C ASN A 47 3.24 14.73 18.48
N ILE A 48 2.07 15.20 18.04
CA ILE A 48 1.33 14.61 16.91
C ILE A 48 1.86 15.17 15.58
N ILE A 49 2.75 14.43 14.93
CA ILE A 49 3.40 14.90 13.68
C ILE A 49 2.64 14.50 12.41
N GLY A 50 1.84 13.44 12.47
CA GLY A 50 1.13 12.95 11.30
C GLY A 50 -0.09 12.10 11.61
N PHE A 51 -1.00 12.07 10.65
CA PHE A 51 -2.22 11.28 10.64
C PHE A 51 -2.34 10.47 9.34
N GLY A 52 -2.60 9.17 9.46
CA GLY A 52 -2.82 8.26 8.36
C GLY A 52 -4.15 7.50 8.51
N SER A 53 -4.93 7.40 7.43
CA SER A 53 -6.21 6.68 7.44
C SER A 53 -6.58 6.11 6.07
N ASP A 54 -7.59 5.24 6.04
CA ASP A 54 -8.30 4.92 4.80
C ASP A 54 -8.78 6.19 4.08
N GLY A 55 -8.98 6.10 2.77
CA GLY A 55 -9.37 7.24 1.94
C GLY A 55 -10.85 7.63 2.05
N CYS A 56 -11.59 7.17 3.08
CA CYS A 56 -13.01 7.47 3.24
C CYS A 56 -13.24 8.97 3.45
N ASN A 57 -14.32 9.52 2.90
CA ASN A 57 -14.63 10.95 3.01
C ASN A 57 -14.75 11.43 4.47
N THR A 58 -15.30 10.61 5.37
CA THR A 58 -15.39 10.95 6.80
C THR A 58 -14.01 11.15 7.43
N MET A 59 -12.98 10.45 6.92
CA MET A 59 -11.62 10.49 7.45
C MET A 59 -10.75 11.52 6.74
N MET A 60 -10.80 11.51 5.40
CA MET A 60 -9.83 12.18 4.51
C MET A 60 -10.48 13.18 3.55
N GLY A 61 -11.76 13.50 3.73
CA GLY A 61 -12.46 14.53 2.96
C GLY A 61 -11.90 15.92 3.20
N CYS A 62 -12.09 16.84 2.24
CA CYS A 62 -11.57 18.20 2.36
C CYS A 62 -12.26 19.02 3.47
N ASN A 63 -13.57 18.78 3.63
CA ASN A 63 -14.42 19.51 4.55
C ASN A 63 -15.03 18.54 5.57
N ASN A 64 -15.13 18.98 6.83
CA ASN A 64 -15.79 18.23 7.91
C ASN A 64 -15.35 16.75 8.01
N SER A 65 -14.05 16.50 7.86
CA SER A 65 -13.43 15.19 8.03
C SER A 65 -12.52 15.15 9.27
N VAL A 66 -12.12 13.96 9.69
CA VAL A 66 -11.16 13.79 10.80
C VAL A 66 -9.84 14.48 10.45
N SER A 67 -9.38 14.34 9.21
CA SER A 67 -8.14 15.00 8.74
C SER A 67 -8.26 16.52 8.68
N SER A 68 -9.40 17.08 8.27
CA SER A 68 -9.58 18.53 8.26
C SER A 68 -9.59 19.09 9.68
N ARG A 69 -10.19 18.36 10.64
CA ARG A 69 -10.17 18.71 12.06
C ARG A 69 -8.77 18.59 12.68
N PHE A 70 -7.99 17.56 12.32
CA PHE A 70 -6.59 17.47 12.72
C PHE A 70 -5.75 18.63 12.19
N ARG A 71 -5.95 19.06 10.93
CA ARG A 71 -5.25 20.24 10.38
C ARG A 71 -5.56 21.52 11.14
N GLN A 72 -6.81 21.68 11.62
CA GLN A 72 -7.21 22.82 12.45
C GLN A 72 -6.59 22.77 13.85
N ARG A 73 -6.62 21.59 14.51
CA ARG A 73 -6.11 21.43 15.89
C ARG A 73 -4.59 21.35 15.98
N CYS A 74 -3.96 20.78 14.97
CA CYS A 74 -2.52 20.56 14.85
C CYS A 74 -2.03 21.18 13.53
N PRO A 75 -1.84 22.52 13.46
CA PRO A 75 -1.30 23.16 12.27
C PRO A 75 0.03 22.52 11.85
N GLY A 76 0.19 22.31 10.54
CA GLY A 76 1.40 21.68 9.98
C GLY A 76 1.45 20.15 10.08
N ILE A 77 0.37 19.48 10.50
CA ILE A 77 0.32 18.01 10.57
C ILE A 77 0.37 17.38 9.17
N ILE A 78 1.15 16.32 9.02
CA ILE A 78 1.23 15.56 7.78
C ILE A 78 0.08 14.56 7.70
N VAL A 79 -0.73 14.65 6.65
CA VAL A 79 -1.92 13.81 6.45
C VAL A 79 -1.72 12.91 5.24
N ILE A 80 -1.70 11.59 5.44
CA ILE A 80 -1.39 10.61 4.37
C ILE A 80 -2.54 9.61 4.23
N LYS A 81 -2.98 9.35 2.99
CA LYS A 81 -3.94 8.28 2.69
C LYS A 81 -3.22 6.95 2.70
N CYS A 82 -3.88 5.91 3.19
CA CYS A 82 -3.35 4.56 3.14
C CYS A 82 -3.06 4.14 1.68
N ILE A 83 -1.79 3.92 1.37
CA ILE A 83 -1.33 3.51 0.04
C ILE A 83 -1.86 2.12 -0.28
N CYS A 84 -1.83 1.21 0.71
CA CYS A 84 -2.31 -0.16 0.55
C CYS A 84 -3.79 -0.20 0.14
N HIS A 85 -4.63 0.53 0.87
CA HIS A 85 -6.05 0.67 0.53
C HIS A 85 -6.25 1.37 -0.83
N SER A 86 -5.41 2.36 -1.15
CA SER A 86 -5.47 3.08 -2.42
C SER A 86 -5.15 2.19 -3.62
N LEU A 87 -4.10 1.36 -3.53
CA LEU A 87 -3.73 0.36 -4.53
C LEU A 87 -4.84 -0.68 -4.69
N HIS A 88 -5.41 -1.13 -3.57
CA HIS A 88 -6.53 -2.06 -3.59
C HIS A 88 -7.75 -1.50 -4.34
N LEU A 89 -8.17 -0.28 -4.03
CA LEU A 89 -9.30 0.39 -4.72
C LEU A 89 -9.00 0.64 -6.19
N CYS A 90 -7.77 1.00 -6.54
CA CYS A 90 -7.34 1.20 -7.92
C CYS A 90 -7.50 -0.10 -8.73
N ALA A 91 -6.95 -1.21 -8.25
CA ALA A 91 -7.02 -2.49 -8.94
C ALA A 91 -8.46 -3.02 -9.03
N SER A 92 -9.25 -2.84 -7.98
CA SER A 92 -10.68 -3.22 -7.97
C SER A 92 -11.51 -2.39 -8.96
N ASP A 93 -11.26 -1.09 -9.07
CA ASP A 93 -11.97 -0.23 -10.02
C ASP A 93 -11.55 -0.52 -11.46
N ALA A 94 -10.25 -0.77 -11.71
CA ALA A 94 -9.74 -1.17 -13.02
C ALA A 94 -10.40 -2.46 -13.54
N CYS A 95 -10.69 -3.41 -12.66
CA CYS A 95 -11.28 -4.67 -13.07
C CYS A 95 -12.72 -4.61 -13.58
N LYS A 96 -13.41 -3.49 -13.35
CA LYS A 96 -14.73 -3.25 -13.94
C LYS A 96 -14.67 -3.10 -15.46
N GLU A 97 -13.49 -2.84 -16.02
CA GLU A 97 -13.26 -2.80 -17.47
C GLU A 97 -13.21 -4.20 -18.11
N LEU A 98 -13.09 -5.27 -17.31
CA LEU A 98 -13.07 -6.65 -17.79
C LEU A 98 -14.50 -7.24 -17.84
N PRO A 99 -14.74 -8.33 -18.60
CA PRO A 99 -16.07 -8.91 -18.68
C PRO A 99 -16.57 -9.39 -17.33
N LEU A 100 -17.82 -9.04 -17.01
CA LEU A 100 -18.51 -9.46 -15.79
C LEU A 100 -18.53 -10.99 -15.61
N ASN A 101 -18.48 -11.73 -16.71
CA ASN A 101 -18.43 -13.20 -16.72
C ASN A 101 -17.19 -13.74 -16.00
N CYS A 102 -16.05 -13.02 -16.01
CA CYS A 102 -14.86 -13.47 -15.30
C CYS A 102 -15.10 -13.55 -13.79
N GLU A 103 -15.66 -12.49 -13.21
CA GLU A 103 -15.97 -12.43 -11.77
C GLU A 103 -17.13 -13.37 -11.40
N LYS A 104 -18.18 -13.40 -12.24
CA LYS A 104 -19.32 -14.32 -12.06
C LYS A 104 -18.87 -15.77 -12.06
N MET A 105 -18.01 -16.19 -12.99
CA MET A 105 -17.49 -17.55 -13.06
C MET A 105 -16.74 -17.92 -11.78
N ALA A 106 -15.79 -17.10 -11.31
CA ALA A 106 -15.07 -17.38 -10.07
C ALA A 106 -16.01 -17.55 -8.87
N ARG A 107 -17.04 -16.70 -8.78
CA ARG A 107 -18.04 -16.74 -7.71
C ARG A 107 -18.91 -17.99 -7.79
N ASN A 108 -19.35 -18.36 -9.00
CA ASN A 108 -20.21 -19.51 -9.24
C ASN A 108 -19.46 -20.82 -8.94
N ILE A 109 -18.21 -20.96 -9.40
CA ILE A 109 -17.35 -22.12 -9.09
C ILE A 109 -17.21 -22.26 -7.57
N TYR A 110 -16.88 -21.19 -6.85
CA TYR A 110 -16.76 -21.26 -5.39
C TYR A 110 -18.08 -21.67 -4.72
N ASN A 111 -19.20 -21.04 -5.09
CA ASN A 111 -20.51 -21.34 -4.51
C ASN A 111 -20.95 -22.78 -4.76
N TYR A 112 -20.66 -23.30 -5.95
CA TYR A 112 -21.00 -24.66 -6.37
C TYR A 112 -20.38 -25.73 -5.46
N PHE A 113 -19.11 -25.54 -5.07
CA PHE A 113 -18.38 -26.46 -4.19
C PHE A 113 -18.56 -26.17 -2.70
N LYS A 114 -18.81 -24.91 -2.30
CA LYS A 114 -18.80 -24.46 -0.90
C LYS A 114 -19.71 -25.30 0.02
N SER A 115 -20.92 -25.61 -0.43
CA SER A 115 -21.96 -26.23 0.40
C SER A 115 -22.06 -27.76 0.30
N SER A 116 -21.28 -28.39 -0.59
CA SER A 116 -21.39 -29.83 -0.86
C SER A 116 -20.07 -30.55 -0.61
N SER A 117 -20.03 -31.32 0.49
CA SER A 117 -18.92 -32.23 0.78
C SER A 117 -18.75 -33.29 -0.31
N LYS A 118 -19.86 -33.75 -0.90
CA LYS A 118 -19.87 -34.68 -2.04
C LYS A 118 -19.15 -34.07 -3.25
N ARG A 119 -19.55 -32.88 -3.71
CA ARG A 119 -18.90 -32.19 -4.85
C ARG A 119 -17.42 -31.90 -4.59
N GLN A 120 -17.06 -31.57 -3.34
CA GLN A 120 -15.65 -31.39 -2.95
C GLN A 120 -14.87 -32.71 -2.99
N SER A 121 -15.48 -33.84 -2.65
CA SER A 121 -14.86 -35.16 -2.77
C SER A 121 -14.68 -35.55 -4.23
N GLU A 122 -15.72 -35.38 -5.05
CA GLU A 122 -15.66 -35.63 -6.49
C GLU A 122 -14.57 -34.78 -7.15
N LEU A 123 -14.48 -33.47 -6.85
CA LEU A 123 -13.42 -32.62 -7.38
C LEU A 123 -12.01 -33.16 -7.08
N LYS A 124 -11.77 -33.75 -5.91
CA LYS A 124 -10.47 -34.34 -5.57
C LYS A 124 -10.12 -35.54 -6.47
N GLU A 125 -11.11 -36.34 -6.86
CA GLU A 125 -10.89 -37.45 -7.80
C GLU A 125 -10.42 -36.93 -9.15
N PHE A 126 -11.03 -35.85 -9.65
CA PHE A 126 -10.56 -35.17 -10.86
C PHE A 126 -9.17 -34.55 -10.69
N GLN A 127 -8.85 -34.01 -9.52
CA GLN A 127 -7.50 -33.49 -9.22
C GLN A 127 -6.44 -34.60 -9.30
N TYR A 128 -6.70 -35.75 -8.68
CA TYR A 128 -5.82 -36.91 -8.76
C TYR A 128 -5.68 -37.43 -10.20
N PHE A 129 -6.80 -37.52 -10.94
CA PHE A 129 -6.81 -37.98 -12.32
C PHE A 129 -5.99 -37.07 -13.25
N ALA A 130 -6.06 -35.75 -13.05
CA ALA A 130 -5.34 -34.77 -13.85
C ALA A 130 -3.90 -34.50 -13.35
N GLU A 131 -3.41 -35.26 -12.36
CA GLU A 131 -2.10 -35.06 -11.72
C GLU A 131 -1.89 -33.63 -11.19
N ALA A 132 -2.97 -32.98 -10.74
CA ALA A 132 -2.94 -31.64 -10.18
C ALA A 132 -2.90 -31.66 -8.64
N ASP A 133 -2.31 -30.62 -8.05
CA ASP A 133 -2.28 -30.46 -6.60
C ASP A 133 -3.70 -30.42 -6.01
N VAL A 134 -3.89 -31.15 -4.91
CA VAL A 134 -5.20 -31.25 -4.24
C VAL A 134 -5.48 -29.98 -3.47
N HIS A 135 -6.36 -29.16 -4.02
CA HIS A 135 -6.62 -27.82 -3.53
C HIS A 135 -8.10 -27.48 -3.44
N LYS A 136 -8.50 -26.80 -2.35
CA LYS A 136 -9.85 -26.24 -2.25
C LYS A 136 -9.98 -24.98 -3.10
N ILE A 137 -11.15 -24.77 -3.70
CA ILE A 137 -11.45 -23.51 -4.40
C ILE A 137 -11.53 -22.36 -3.38
N LEU A 138 -10.85 -21.26 -3.70
CA LEU A 138 -10.78 -20.09 -2.84
C LEU A 138 -12.01 -19.20 -3.04
N ARG A 139 -12.46 -18.57 -1.95
CA ARG A 139 -13.56 -17.60 -1.98
C ARG A 139 -13.08 -16.30 -2.61
N PRO A 140 -13.75 -15.78 -3.65
CA PRO A 140 -13.57 -14.39 -4.05
C PRO A 140 -14.02 -13.46 -2.91
N ALA A 141 -13.10 -12.73 -2.28
CA ALA A 141 -13.49 -11.75 -1.27
C ALA A 141 -14.00 -10.49 -1.97
N GLN A 142 -15.22 -10.07 -1.63
CA GLN A 142 -15.86 -8.88 -2.22
C GLN A 142 -15.09 -7.58 -2.00
N THR A 143 -14.22 -7.51 -0.97
CA THR A 143 -13.59 -6.26 -0.49
C THR A 143 -12.08 -6.33 -0.36
N ARG A 144 -11.40 -7.36 -0.89
CA ARG A 144 -9.93 -7.52 -0.75
C ARG A 144 -9.31 -8.12 -2.00
N TRP A 145 -8.76 -7.27 -2.86
CA TRP A 145 -8.19 -7.65 -4.16
C TRP A 145 -6.90 -8.45 -4.05
N LEU A 146 -6.18 -8.33 -2.93
CA LEU A 146 -5.07 -9.23 -2.59
C LEU A 146 -5.52 -10.70 -2.64
N SER A 147 -6.75 -10.99 -2.22
CA SER A 147 -7.31 -12.35 -2.29
C SER A 147 -7.70 -12.77 -3.71
N LEU A 148 -7.97 -11.81 -4.60
CA LEU A 148 -8.32 -12.14 -5.97
C LEU A 148 -7.12 -12.71 -6.73
N ASN A 149 -5.90 -12.22 -6.49
CA ASN A 149 -4.71 -12.82 -7.10
C ASN A 149 -4.63 -14.32 -6.77
N ALA A 150 -4.78 -14.70 -5.50
CA ALA A 150 -4.80 -16.10 -5.10
C ALA A 150 -5.96 -16.90 -5.75
N VAL A 151 -7.15 -16.30 -5.88
CA VAL A 151 -8.30 -16.93 -6.55
C VAL A 151 -8.03 -17.16 -8.04
N VAL A 152 -7.49 -16.16 -8.74
CA VAL A 152 -7.16 -16.25 -10.18
C VAL A 152 -6.09 -17.31 -10.41
N GLN A 153 -5.02 -17.31 -9.61
CA GLN A 153 -3.98 -18.33 -9.67
C GLN A 153 -4.55 -19.72 -9.42
N ARG A 154 -5.39 -19.89 -8.38
CA ARG A 154 -6.04 -21.18 -8.07
C ARG A 154 -6.96 -21.65 -9.20
N ILE A 155 -7.70 -20.74 -9.85
CA ILE A 155 -8.58 -21.11 -10.97
C ILE A 155 -7.76 -21.51 -12.21
N LEU A 156 -6.66 -20.82 -12.50
CA LEU A 156 -5.77 -21.19 -13.61
C LEU A 156 -5.05 -22.52 -13.37
N GLU A 157 -4.52 -22.71 -12.15
CA GLU A 157 -3.88 -23.94 -11.70
C GLU A 157 -4.83 -25.15 -11.84
N GLN A 158 -6.11 -24.94 -11.52
CA GLN A 158 -7.14 -25.97 -11.54
C GLN A 158 -7.98 -25.93 -12.82
N TRP A 159 -7.55 -25.20 -13.87
CA TRP A 159 -8.40 -24.91 -15.02
C TRP A 159 -8.87 -26.19 -15.73
N ASP A 160 -7.93 -27.09 -16.03
CA ASP A 160 -8.22 -28.32 -16.77
C ASP A 160 -9.01 -29.32 -15.89
N VAL A 161 -8.71 -29.38 -14.59
CA VAL A 161 -9.50 -30.13 -13.60
C VAL A 161 -10.96 -29.66 -13.59
N LEU A 162 -11.17 -28.35 -13.46
CA LEU A 162 -12.49 -27.75 -13.43
C LEU A 162 -13.22 -28.00 -14.75
N ARG A 163 -12.53 -27.87 -15.89
CA ARG A 163 -13.08 -28.14 -17.20
C ARG A 163 -13.54 -29.60 -17.32
N LEU A 164 -12.72 -30.57 -16.93
CA LEU A 164 -13.09 -31.99 -16.92
C LEU A 164 -14.29 -32.27 -16.00
N TYR A 165 -14.28 -31.71 -14.79
CA TYR A 165 -15.37 -31.86 -13.83
C TYR A 165 -16.69 -31.34 -14.42
N PHE A 166 -16.72 -30.09 -14.90
CA PHE A 166 -17.96 -29.49 -15.40
C PHE A 166 -18.39 -30.08 -16.76
N ASN A 167 -17.46 -30.61 -17.57
CA ASN A 167 -17.80 -31.40 -18.76
C ASN A 167 -18.57 -32.68 -18.41
N SER A 168 -18.36 -33.26 -17.22
CA SER A 168 -19.09 -34.45 -16.76
C SER A 168 -20.48 -34.14 -16.16
N LYS A 169 -20.74 -32.87 -15.79
CA LYS A 169 -21.95 -32.47 -15.03
C LYS A 169 -22.90 -31.55 -15.78
N TRP A 170 -22.45 -30.87 -16.83
CA TRP A 170 -23.23 -29.79 -17.43
C TRP A 170 -24.57 -30.23 -18.02
N LEU A 171 -24.72 -31.48 -18.51
CA LEU A 171 -26.01 -31.98 -19.01
C LEU A 171 -27.02 -32.28 -17.90
N GLU A 172 -26.55 -32.51 -16.67
CA GLU A 172 -27.38 -32.94 -15.55
C GLU A 172 -27.80 -31.77 -14.66
N GLU A 173 -26.95 -30.74 -14.57
CA GLU A 173 -27.12 -29.63 -13.63
C GLU A 173 -27.12 -28.28 -14.36
N SER A 174 -28.27 -27.61 -14.40
CA SER A 174 -28.42 -26.30 -15.06
C SER A 174 -27.51 -25.21 -14.49
N GLU A 175 -27.18 -25.29 -13.19
CA GLU A 175 -26.24 -24.39 -12.51
C GLU A 175 -24.80 -24.47 -13.07
N CYS A 176 -24.47 -25.55 -13.81
CA CYS A 176 -23.16 -25.79 -14.41
C CYS A 176 -23.03 -25.20 -15.82
N HIS A 177 -24.12 -24.88 -16.52
CA HIS A 177 -24.10 -24.44 -17.93
C HIS A 177 -23.19 -23.23 -18.15
N ASP A 178 -23.37 -22.17 -17.35
CA ASP A 178 -22.60 -20.93 -17.48
C ASP A 178 -21.12 -21.15 -17.17
N ILE A 179 -20.81 -21.98 -16.16
CA ILE A 179 -19.44 -22.30 -15.76
C ILE A 179 -18.76 -23.10 -16.87
N HIS A 180 -19.43 -24.12 -17.38
CA HIS A 180 -18.96 -24.96 -18.48
C HIS A 180 -18.70 -24.13 -19.75
N ALA A 181 -19.62 -23.23 -20.12
CA ALA A 181 -19.43 -22.35 -21.27
C ALA A 181 -18.20 -21.45 -21.11
N CYS A 182 -17.99 -20.87 -19.91
CA CYS A 182 -16.84 -20.00 -19.66
C CYS A 182 -15.50 -20.77 -19.61
N LEU A 183 -15.45 -21.97 -19.01
CA LEU A 183 -14.23 -22.79 -18.94
C LEU A 183 -13.76 -23.33 -20.31
N ASN A 184 -14.69 -23.45 -21.25
CA ASN A 184 -14.42 -23.84 -22.63
C ASN A 184 -14.19 -22.64 -23.57
N ASP A 185 -14.28 -21.39 -23.07
CA ASP A 185 -13.99 -20.20 -23.86
C ASP A 185 -12.52 -19.76 -23.70
N PRO A 186 -11.68 -19.87 -24.75
CA PRO A 186 -10.27 -19.44 -24.69
C PRO A 186 -10.11 -17.95 -24.39
N ILE A 187 -11.09 -17.10 -24.74
CA ILE A 187 -11.05 -15.67 -24.42
C ILE A 187 -11.20 -15.43 -22.91
N ILE A 188 -12.05 -16.20 -22.22
CA ILE A 188 -12.16 -16.10 -20.76
C ILE A 188 -10.86 -16.57 -20.10
N LYS A 189 -10.27 -17.67 -20.59
CA LYS A 189 -8.96 -18.14 -20.11
C LYS A 189 -7.86 -17.08 -20.30
N ALA A 190 -7.85 -16.40 -21.45
CA ALA A 190 -6.95 -15.29 -21.73
C ALA A 190 -7.12 -14.13 -20.73
N TYR A 191 -8.36 -13.76 -20.34
CA TYR A 191 -8.56 -12.75 -19.29
C TYR A 191 -7.99 -13.18 -17.93
N TYR A 192 -8.10 -14.47 -17.58
CA TYR A 192 -7.49 -14.98 -16.34
C TYR A 192 -5.97 -14.92 -16.41
N TYR A 193 -5.33 -15.23 -17.54
CA TYR A 193 -3.89 -15.02 -17.70
C TYR A 193 -3.49 -13.55 -17.62
N PHE A 194 -4.27 -12.64 -18.20
CA PHE A 194 -4.04 -11.21 -18.07
C PHE A 194 -4.09 -10.78 -16.60
N LEU A 195 -5.11 -11.23 -15.85
CA LEU A 195 -5.21 -10.98 -14.41
C LEU A 195 -4.06 -11.59 -13.63
N ALA A 196 -3.68 -12.84 -13.92
CA ALA A 196 -2.56 -13.51 -13.29
C ALA A 196 -1.22 -12.80 -13.52
N TRP A 197 -1.08 -12.05 -14.61
CA TRP A 197 0.09 -11.23 -14.89
C TRP A 197 0.01 -9.82 -14.28
N MET A 198 -1.17 -9.18 -14.32
CA MET A 198 -1.35 -7.80 -13.86
C MET A 198 -1.52 -7.66 -12.36
N LEU A 199 -2.29 -8.54 -11.73
CA LEU A 199 -2.59 -8.45 -10.29
C LEU A 199 -1.35 -8.55 -9.40
N PRO A 200 -0.36 -9.42 -9.69
CA PRO A 200 0.88 -9.47 -8.92
C PRO A 200 1.61 -8.13 -8.83
N LYS A 201 1.54 -7.29 -9.87
CA LYS A 201 2.21 -5.98 -9.85
C LYS A 201 1.66 -5.08 -8.72
N PHE A 202 0.34 -5.09 -8.51
CA PHE A 202 -0.29 -4.41 -7.38
C PHE A 202 -0.03 -5.12 -6.06
N THR A 203 -0.14 -6.46 -6.00
CA THR A 203 0.00 -7.18 -4.73
C THR A 203 1.42 -7.16 -4.19
N THR A 204 2.44 -7.18 -5.05
CA THR A 204 3.86 -7.08 -4.67
C THR A 204 4.16 -5.71 -4.08
N LEU A 205 3.72 -4.64 -4.74
CA LEU A 205 3.88 -3.28 -4.21
C LEU A 205 3.14 -3.12 -2.88
N ASN A 206 1.91 -3.66 -2.80
CA ASN A 206 1.12 -3.63 -1.58
C ASN A 206 1.80 -4.40 -0.44
N SER A 207 2.33 -5.60 -0.71
CA SER A 207 3.06 -6.41 0.28
C SER A 207 4.32 -5.70 0.78
N CYS A 208 5.00 -4.95 -0.09
CA CYS A 208 6.13 -4.11 0.31
C CYS A 208 5.69 -3.06 1.34
N PHE A 209 4.62 -2.32 1.07
CA PHE A 209 4.04 -1.35 2.01
C PHE A 209 3.30 -1.97 3.20
N GLN A 210 3.14 -3.29 3.25
CA GLN A 210 2.63 -4.03 4.42
C GLN A 210 3.76 -4.71 5.21
N SER A 211 5.02 -4.39 4.91
CA SER A 211 6.14 -4.88 5.71
C SER A 211 6.28 -4.06 7.01
N GLU A 212 7.07 -4.58 7.95
CA GLU A 212 7.47 -3.85 9.18
C GLU A 212 8.65 -2.90 8.93
N SER A 213 9.18 -2.87 7.70
CA SER A 213 10.30 -2.01 7.36
C SER A 213 9.85 -0.55 7.17
N ILE A 214 10.73 0.38 7.51
CA ILE A 214 10.48 1.80 7.34
C ILE A 214 10.66 2.16 5.87
N LEU A 215 9.57 2.59 5.24
CA LEU A 215 9.52 2.79 3.79
C LEU A 215 9.15 4.21 3.37
N ILE A 216 9.02 5.16 4.30
CA ILE A 216 8.61 6.53 3.96
C ILE A 216 9.54 7.19 2.92
N THR A 217 10.87 6.99 3.02
CA THR A 217 11.87 7.50 2.06
C THR A 217 11.76 6.81 0.69
N LYS A 218 11.36 5.53 0.66
CA LYS A 218 11.21 4.75 -0.57
C LYS A 218 9.82 4.86 -1.20
N LEU A 219 8.84 5.40 -0.48
CA LEU A 219 7.43 5.42 -0.87
C LEU A 219 7.22 6.14 -2.20
N HIS A 220 7.72 7.37 -2.31
CA HIS A 220 7.55 8.16 -3.53
C HIS A 220 8.22 7.50 -4.72
N GLY A 221 9.48 7.06 -4.59
CA GLY A 221 10.20 6.37 -5.65
C GLY A 221 9.49 5.11 -6.13
N LYS A 222 8.98 4.27 -5.21
CA LYS A 222 8.25 3.04 -5.55
C LYS A 222 6.91 3.33 -6.24
N MET A 223 6.16 4.32 -5.78
CA MET A 223 4.89 4.71 -6.43
C MET A 223 5.12 5.27 -7.83
N THR A 224 6.11 6.15 -7.99
CA THR A 224 6.52 6.72 -9.29
C THR A 224 6.98 5.64 -10.26
N ALA A 225 7.82 4.70 -9.81
CA ALA A 225 8.27 3.58 -10.62
C ALA A 225 7.10 2.68 -11.07
N PHE A 226 6.20 2.33 -10.16
CA PHE A 226 5.03 1.51 -10.48
C PHE A 226 4.07 2.19 -11.46
N TYR A 227 3.81 3.49 -11.27
CA TYR A 227 2.98 4.24 -12.21
C TYR A 227 3.62 4.33 -13.59
N LYS A 228 4.93 4.59 -13.67
CA LYS A 228 5.69 4.59 -14.92
C LYS A 228 5.68 3.21 -15.61
N GLU A 229 5.79 2.14 -14.85
CA GLU A 229 5.68 0.76 -15.37
C GLU A 229 4.33 0.54 -16.08
N LEU A 230 3.22 0.93 -15.45
CA LEU A 230 1.89 0.79 -16.06
C LEU A 230 1.71 1.69 -17.29
N LEU A 231 2.19 2.93 -17.24
CA LEU A 231 2.14 3.84 -18.39
C LEU A 231 2.89 3.27 -19.60
N LEU A 232 4.07 2.70 -19.39
CA LEU A 232 4.88 2.11 -20.46
C LEU A 232 4.22 0.89 -21.13
N LEU A 233 3.18 0.29 -20.53
CA LEU A 233 2.42 -0.78 -21.19
C LEU A 233 1.53 -0.23 -22.32
N VAL A 234 0.93 0.96 -22.12
CA VAL A 234 -0.08 1.53 -23.02
C VAL A 234 0.38 2.77 -23.79
N LEU A 235 1.39 3.50 -23.31
CA LEU A 235 1.89 4.73 -23.93
C LEU A 235 3.25 4.50 -24.62
N HIS A 236 3.56 5.32 -25.63
CA HIS A 236 4.87 5.29 -26.28
C HIS A 236 6.01 5.65 -25.31
N ARG A 237 7.11 4.89 -25.37
CA ARG A 237 8.28 5.05 -24.48
C ARG A 237 8.88 6.46 -24.52
N ASN A 238 8.90 7.07 -25.70
CA ASN A 238 9.47 8.41 -25.89
C ASN A 238 8.70 9.45 -25.08
N TYR A 239 7.37 9.40 -25.12
CA TYR A 239 6.50 10.32 -24.38
C TYR A 239 6.63 10.14 -22.86
N VAL A 240 6.62 8.90 -22.38
CA VAL A 240 6.71 8.61 -20.93
C VAL A 240 8.08 9.00 -20.34
N ASN A 241 9.14 9.01 -21.14
CA ASN A 241 10.47 9.38 -20.67
C ASN A 241 10.78 10.87 -20.79
N SER A 242 10.11 11.61 -21.69
CA SER A 242 10.35 13.05 -21.87
C SER A 242 9.46 13.91 -20.99
N ALA A 243 8.25 13.46 -20.64
CA ALA A 243 7.30 14.24 -19.84
C ALA A 243 7.52 14.04 -18.33
N PRO A 244 7.39 15.10 -17.51
CA PRO A 244 7.28 14.96 -16.06
C PRO A 244 6.10 14.07 -15.68
N ILE A 245 6.31 13.12 -14.77
CA ILE A 245 5.38 12.03 -14.50
C ILE A 245 3.99 12.50 -14.05
N GLU A 246 3.93 13.63 -13.36
CA GLU A 246 2.72 14.27 -12.86
C GLU A 246 1.83 14.85 -13.97
N THR A 247 2.45 15.22 -15.10
CA THR A 247 1.76 15.84 -16.24
C THR A 247 1.24 14.82 -17.25
N ILE A 248 1.75 13.58 -17.21
CA ILE A 248 1.32 12.50 -18.09
C ILE A 248 -0.15 12.17 -17.86
N ASP A 249 -0.97 12.36 -18.90
CA ASP A 249 -2.36 11.95 -18.92
C ASP A 249 -2.55 10.60 -19.63
N PRO A 250 -2.90 9.52 -18.90
CA PRO A 250 -3.09 8.19 -19.48
C PRO A 250 -4.32 8.07 -20.38
N MET A 251 -5.16 9.09 -20.49
CA MET A 251 -6.35 9.08 -21.35
C MET A 251 -6.08 9.66 -22.75
N THR A 252 -4.94 10.34 -22.96
CA THR A 252 -4.66 11.04 -24.22
C THR A 252 -4.29 10.04 -25.33
N GLU A 253 -5.25 9.72 -26.18
CA GLU A 253 -5.14 8.66 -27.18
C GLU A 253 -3.99 8.81 -28.18
N ILE A 254 -3.61 10.04 -28.52
CA ILE A 254 -2.50 10.34 -29.44
C ILE A 254 -1.18 9.73 -28.96
N ASN A 255 -1.02 9.57 -27.64
CA ASN A 255 0.19 9.02 -27.03
C ASN A 255 0.11 7.50 -26.82
N HIS A 256 -1.01 6.86 -27.15
CA HIS A 256 -1.25 5.44 -26.94
C HIS A 256 -0.59 4.62 -28.05
N LYS A 257 -0.03 3.48 -27.67
CA LYS A 257 0.35 2.45 -28.64
C LYS A 257 -0.88 1.89 -29.34
N ASP A 258 -0.65 1.36 -30.54
CA ASP A 258 -1.62 0.57 -31.27
C ASP A 258 -2.01 -0.69 -30.48
N LEU A 259 -3.26 -1.12 -30.60
CA LEU A 259 -3.80 -2.26 -29.83
C LEU A 259 -3.01 -3.56 -30.03
N LYS A 260 -2.41 -3.73 -31.21
CA LYS A 260 -1.60 -4.91 -31.56
C LYS A 260 -0.26 -4.93 -30.81
N ASP A 261 0.29 -3.74 -30.53
CA ASP A 261 1.60 -3.56 -29.89
C ASP A 261 1.54 -3.54 -28.36
N ILE A 262 0.32 -3.51 -27.80
CA ILE A 262 0.13 -3.58 -26.34
C ILE A 262 0.44 -5.01 -25.88
N TYR A 263 1.46 -5.12 -25.04
CA TYR A 263 1.84 -6.37 -24.40
C TYR A 263 0.90 -6.69 -23.24
N LEU A 264 0.30 -7.88 -23.27
CA LEU A 264 -0.70 -8.35 -22.31
C LEU A 264 -0.27 -9.58 -21.49
N GLY A 265 1.00 -10.00 -21.64
CA GLY A 265 1.53 -11.20 -21.01
C GLY A 265 1.56 -12.42 -21.95
N LEU A 266 2.52 -13.31 -21.71
CA LEU A 266 2.75 -14.52 -22.53
C LEU A 266 1.54 -15.48 -22.50
N GLY A 267 0.88 -15.63 -21.35
CA GLY A 267 -0.29 -16.51 -21.24
C GLY A 267 -1.46 -16.04 -22.11
N VAL A 268 -1.65 -14.72 -22.25
CA VAL A 268 -2.65 -14.15 -23.16
C VAL A 268 -2.29 -14.47 -24.61
N GLN A 269 -1.02 -14.26 -25.00
CA GLN A 269 -0.56 -14.53 -26.37
C GLN A 269 -0.82 -15.99 -26.76
N LYS A 270 -0.41 -16.93 -25.90
CA LYS A 270 -0.61 -18.37 -26.11
C LYS A 270 -2.08 -18.74 -26.32
N GLU A 271 -2.99 -18.19 -25.53
CA GLU A 271 -4.42 -18.47 -25.69
C GLU A 271 -4.99 -17.79 -26.94
N LEU A 272 -4.56 -16.58 -27.28
CA LEU A 272 -5.02 -15.88 -28.49
C LEU A 272 -4.55 -16.56 -29.79
N ASP A 273 -3.43 -17.28 -29.79
CA ASP A 273 -2.97 -18.06 -30.94
C ASP A 273 -3.96 -19.18 -31.32
N SER A 274 -4.72 -19.69 -30.33
CA SER A 274 -5.76 -20.71 -30.56
C SER A 274 -7.11 -20.15 -31.02
N VAL A 275 -7.29 -18.82 -31.01
CA VAL A 275 -8.53 -18.15 -31.38
C VAL A 275 -8.46 -17.72 -32.84
N GLU A 276 -9.42 -18.11 -33.68
CA GLU A 276 -9.46 -17.66 -35.08
C GLU A 276 -10.13 -16.29 -35.26
N ASN A 277 -11.09 -15.96 -34.39
CA ASN A 277 -11.89 -14.74 -34.51
C ASN A 277 -11.10 -13.49 -34.06
N GLU A 278 -10.61 -12.72 -35.03
CA GLU A 278 -9.85 -11.48 -34.82
C GLU A 278 -10.63 -10.38 -34.08
N GLU A 279 -11.94 -10.26 -34.28
CA GLU A 279 -12.78 -9.26 -33.59
C GLU A 279 -12.79 -9.51 -32.07
N ARG A 280 -12.87 -10.78 -31.66
CA ARG A 280 -12.79 -11.18 -30.25
C ARG A 280 -11.41 -10.88 -29.66
N LYS A 281 -10.33 -11.10 -30.41
CA LYS A 281 -8.96 -10.73 -29.98
C LYS A 281 -8.83 -9.22 -29.79
N LEU A 282 -9.36 -8.43 -30.73
CA LEU A 282 -9.32 -6.97 -30.67
C LEU A 282 -10.12 -6.43 -29.48
N THR A 283 -11.28 -7.04 -29.22
CA THR A 283 -12.12 -6.72 -28.06
C THR A 283 -11.38 -6.99 -26.75
N LEU A 284 -10.73 -8.15 -26.60
CA LEU A 284 -9.90 -8.45 -25.44
C LEU A 284 -8.77 -7.43 -25.26
N ARG A 285 -8.04 -7.12 -26.33
CA ARG A 285 -6.94 -6.14 -26.28
C ARG A 285 -7.44 -4.76 -25.85
N LYS A 286 -8.60 -4.34 -26.34
CA LYS A 286 -9.24 -3.08 -25.95
C LYS A 286 -9.64 -3.06 -24.48
N MET A 287 -10.27 -4.12 -23.97
CA MET A 287 -10.68 -4.21 -22.56
C MET A 287 -9.47 -4.25 -21.62
N CYS A 288 -8.41 -5.00 -21.97
CA CYS A 288 -7.17 -5.01 -21.22
C CYS A 288 -6.43 -3.67 -21.24
N LYS A 289 -6.42 -2.96 -22.39
CA LYS A 289 -5.91 -1.58 -22.48
C LYS A 289 -6.68 -0.66 -21.54
N ASN A 290 -8.00 -0.71 -21.57
CA ASN A 290 -8.87 0.10 -20.71
C ASN A 290 -8.64 -0.21 -19.23
N PHE A 291 -8.45 -1.48 -18.86
CA PHE A 291 -8.05 -1.86 -17.50
C PHE A 291 -6.78 -1.12 -17.05
N ILE A 292 -5.72 -1.12 -17.88
CA ILE A 292 -4.45 -0.48 -17.53
C ILE A 292 -4.61 1.04 -17.43
N ILE A 293 -5.32 1.67 -18.37
CA ILE A 293 -5.62 3.10 -18.33
C ILE A 293 -6.41 3.46 -17.08
N ARG A 294 -7.46 2.69 -16.77
CA ARG A 294 -8.31 2.89 -15.58
C ARG A 294 -7.50 2.74 -14.30
N ALA A 295 -6.56 1.81 -14.25
CA ALA A 295 -5.62 1.71 -13.15
C ALA A 295 -4.74 2.96 -13.02
N CYS A 296 -4.13 3.43 -14.10
CA CYS A 296 -3.33 4.66 -14.12
C CYS A 296 -4.12 5.89 -13.61
N VAL A 297 -5.36 6.08 -14.10
CA VAL A 297 -6.27 7.13 -13.61
C VAL A 297 -6.59 6.95 -12.13
N GLY A 298 -6.86 5.70 -11.71
CA GLY A 298 -7.14 5.35 -10.33
C GLY A 298 -6.00 5.69 -9.36
N LEU A 299 -4.75 5.52 -9.81
CA LEU A 299 -3.53 5.88 -9.08
C LEU A 299 -3.40 7.40 -8.95
N ARG A 300 -3.49 8.16 -10.05
CA ARG A 300 -3.42 9.65 -10.02
C ARG A 300 -4.46 10.27 -9.11
N LYS A 301 -5.67 9.67 -9.05
CA LYS A 301 -6.75 10.15 -8.15
C LYS A 301 -6.43 9.95 -6.67
N ARG A 302 -5.57 8.99 -6.32
CA ARG A 302 -5.35 8.56 -4.93
C ARG A 302 -3.97 8.92 -4.39
N TYR A 303 -2.98 9.10 -5.26
CA TYR A 303 -1.63 9.48 -4.92
C TYR A 303 -1.21 10.72 -5.70
N CYS A 304 -0.65 11.71 -5.00
CA CYS A 304 -0.16 12.94 -5.61
C CYS A 304 1.30 12.74 -6.04
N PHE A 305 1.55 12.62 -7.34
CA PHE A 305 2.92 12.50 -7.88
C PHE A 305 3.71 13.81 -7.84
N ASN A 306 3.05 14.95 -7.59
CA ASN A 306 3.69 16.25 -7.36
C ASN A 306 3.76 16.62 -5.87
N ASP A 307 3.74 15.62 -4.99
CA ASP A 307 3.82 15.84 -3.54
C ASP A 307 5.24 16.26 -3.14
N LYS A 308 5.44 17.56 -2.93
CA LYS A 308 6.74 18.12 -2.54
C LYS A 308 7.31 17.50 -1.27
N ILE A 309 6.48 17.16 -0.28
CA ILE A 309 6.95 16.58 0.99
C ILE A 309 7.52 15.19 0.72
N MET A 310 6.78 14.35 0.01
CA MET A 310 7.23 12.99 -0.31
C MET A 310 8.43 12.98 -1.26
N THR A 311 8.48 13.90 -2.22
CA THR A 311 9.62 14.05 -3.14
C THR A 311 10.89 14.45 -2.39
N GLU A 312 10.82 15.44 -1.49
CA GLU A 312 11.98 15.87 -0.72
C GLU A 312 12.42 14.80 0.28
N ILE A 313 11.49 14.15 1.00
CA ILE A 313 11.83 13.04 1.92
C ILE A 313 12.53 11.89 1.17
N ALA A 314 12.18 11.61 -0.08
CA ALA A 314 12.78 10.54 -0.87
C ALA A 314 14.24 10.81 -1.30
N LYS A 315 14.75 12.03 -1.11
CA LYS A 315 16.17 12.35 -1.30
C LYS A 315 17.03 11.85 -0.14
N PHE A 316 16.44 11.69 1.04
CA PHE A 316 17.12 11.24 2.26
C PHE A 316 17.00 9.73 2.48
N ASP A 317 16.78 8.97 1.41
CA ASP A 317 16.92 7.52 1.46
C ASP A 317 18.37 7.13 1.71
N LEU A 318 18.61 6.12 2.55
CA LEU A 318 19.94 5.77 3.04
C LEU A 318 20.93 5.50 1.89
N GLU A 319 20.47 4.87 0.81
CA GLU A 319 21.28 4.61 -0.39
C GLU A 319 21.81 5.89 -1.03
N LYS A 320 21.02 6.98 -1.00
CA LYS A 320 21.42 8.31 -1.50
C LYS A 320 22.23 9.12 -0.50
N VAL A 321 21.93 8.97 0.80
CA VAL A 321 22.67 9.67 1.85
C VAL A 321 24.15 9.28 1.82
N ILE A 322 24.43 8.01 1.54
CA ILE A 322 25.78 7.44 1.55
C ILE A 322 26.49 7.64 0.19
N SER A 323 25.74 7.87 -0.89
CA SER A 323 26.32 8.04 -2.23
C SER A 323 26.78 9.47 -2.51
N ASP A 324 27.44 9.66 -3.66
CA ASP A 324 27.83 10.98 -4.18
C ASP A 324 26.61 11.83 -4.60
N ASP A 325 25.42 11.23 -4.73
CA ASP A 325 24.16 11.91 -5.08
C ASP A 325 23.43 12.52 -3.86
N ARG A 326 24.14 12.62 -2.73
CA ARG A 326 23.62 13.14 -1.47
C ARG A 326 23.31 14.64 -1.57
N GLU A 327 22.17 15.05 -1.03
CA GLU A 327 21.87 16.48 -0.89
C GLU A 327 22.87 17.18 0.04
N GLU A 328 23.35 18.36 -0.36
CA GLU A 328 24.30 19.14 0.44
C GLU A 328 23.69 19.69 1.74
N SER A 329 22.37 19.86 1.77
CA SER A 329 21.63 20.48 2.86
C SER A 329 20.29 19.81 3.13
N VAL A 330 19.84 19.85 4.39
CA VAL A 330 18.51 19.41 4.82
C VAL A 330 17.47 20.55 4.83
N SER A 331 17.88 21.76 4.46
CA SER A 331 17.07 22.98 4.58
C SER A 331 15.75 22.95 3.81
N SER A 332 15.68 22.19 2.71
CA SER A 332 14.45 22.03 1.92
C SER A 332 13.31 21.40 2.71
N LEU A 333 13.62 20.61 3.75
CA LEU A 333 12.64 19.95 4.60
C LEU A 333 12.05 20.86 5.68
N PHE A 334 12.76 21.91 6.10
CA PHE A 334 12.33 22.79 7.19
C PHE A 334 10.96 23.45 6.95
N PRO A 335 10.69 24.10 5.79
CA PRO A 335 9.38 24.68 5.54
C PRO A 335 8.28 23.63 5.32
N LEU A 336 8.65 22.40 4.94
CA LEU A 336 7.72 21.32 4.61
C LEU A 336 7.25 20.54 5.84
N LEU A 337 8.06 20.52 6.90
CA LEU A 337 7.82 19.73 8.11
C LEU A 337 7.82 20.60 9.38
N PRO A 338 6.92 21.59 9.51
CA PRO A 338 6.96 22.60 10.57
C PRO A 338 6.75 22.03 11.99
N ARG A 339 6.22 20.80 12.13
CA ARG A 339 6.06 20.12 13.43
C ARG A 339 7.28 19.29 13.85
N ILE A 340 8.24 19.11 12.95
CA ILE A 340 9.47 18.32 13.18
C ILE A 340 10.69 19.24 13.12
N ALA A 341 10.69 20.20 12.19
CA ALA A 341 11.80 21.10 11.98
C ALA A 341 12.00 22.09 13.15
N PRO A 342 13.25 22.47 13.46
CA PRO A 342 13.53 23.53 14.42
C PRO A 342 12.93 24.87 13.98
N THR A 343 12.43 25.66 14.92
CA THR A 343 11.77 26.95 14.64
C THR A 343 12.76 28.11 14.48
N SER A 344 13.90 28.07 15.18
CA SER A 344 14.91 29.13 15.11
C SER A 344 15.96 28.84 14.04
N ILE A 345 16.44 29.88 13.35
CA ILE A 345 17.50 29.77 12.35
C ILE A 345 18.80 29.18 12.93
N GLN A 346 19.12 29.47 14.20
CA GLN A 346 20.30 28.93 14.86
C GLN A 346 20.26 27.40 14.95
N HIS A 347 19.20 26.83 15.53
CA HIS A 347 19.05 25.36 15.58
C HIS A 347 18.91 24.72 14.19
N GLN A 348 18.37 25.45 13.19
CA GLN A 348 18.37 24.97 11.81
C GLN A 348 19.78 24.88 11.23
N GLN A 349 20.63 25.88 11.50
CA GLN A 349 22.03 25.89 11.10
C GLN A 349 22.81 24.77 11.80
N GLU A 350 22.63 24.59 13.11
CA GLU A 350 23.27 23.51 13.87
C GLU A 350 22.93 22.12 13.30
N LEU A 351 21.68 21.92 12.88
CA LEU A 351 21.23 20.68 12.25
C LEU A 351 21.84 20.50 10.84
N ASP A 352 21.91 21.56 10.03
CA ASP A 352 22.54 21.51 8.69
C ASP A 352 24.06 21.30 8.78
N ASP A 353 24.72 21.86 9.79
CA ASP A 353 26.15 21.64 10.06
C ASP A 353 26.41 20.20 10.48
N GLU A 354 25.57 19.64 11.37
CA GLU A 354 25.58 18.22 11.72
C GLU A 354 25.39 17.36 10.45
N TRP A 355 24.45 17.72 9.57
CA TRP A 355 24.30 17.04 8.28
C TRP A 355 25.60 17.08 7.49
N ARG A 356 26.18 18.25 7.20
CA ARG A 356 27.42 18.38 6.41
C ARG A 356 28.61 17.63 7.01
N LYS A 357 28.64 17.46 8.33
CA LYS A 357 29.70 16.73 9.04
C LYS A 357 29.57 15.21 8.95
N LEU A 358 28.37 14.68 8.72
CA LEU A 358 28.07 13.25 8.73
C LEU A 358 29.03 12.38 7.87
N PRO A 359 29.42 12.76 6.63
CA PRO A 359 30.28 11.93 5.79
C PRO A 359 31.66 11.63 6.40
N LEU A 360 32.15 12.46 7.33
CA LEU A 360 33.43 12.24 8.01
C LEU A 360 33.43 10.97 8.88
N TYR A 361 32.25 10.50 9.28
CA TYR A 361 32.06 9.39 10.21
C TYR A 361 31.47 8.13 9.55
N TYR A 362 31.36 8.08 8.22
CA TYR A 362 30.82 6.90 7.53
C TYR A 362 31.61 5.61 7.79
N LYS A 363 32.91 5.71 8.06
CA LYS A 363 33.75 4.57 8.42
C LYS A 363 33.43 3.96 9.78
N ASP A 364 32.80 4.74 10.66
CA ASP A 364 32.45 4.35 12.03
C ASP A 364 31.01 3.82 12.12
N LEU A 365 30.29 3.76 11.00
CA LEU A 365 28.87 3.40 10.94
C LEU A 365 28.68 2.10 10.14
N ASP A 366 27.68 1.30 10.53
CA ASP A 366 27.27 0.15 9.75
C ASP A 366 26.19 0.56 8.73
N LEU A 367 26.65 0.75 7.50
CA LEU A 367 25.86 1.21 6.36
C LEU A 367 24.83 0.16 5.86
N SER A 368 24.91 -1.08 6.35
CA SER A 368 23.99 -2.15 5.97
C SER A 368 22.71 -2.18 6.80
N GLN A 369 22.65 -1.38 7.87
CA GLN A 369 21.53 -1.37 8.80
C GLN A 369 20.27 -0.69 8.23
N PRO A 370 19.09 -1.07 8.73
CA PRO A 370 17.85 -0.34 8.43
C PRO A 370 17.94 1.15 8.81
N PRO A 371 17.17 2.04 8.14
CA PRO A 371 17.30 3.49 8.33
C PRO A 371 17.16 3.96 9.79
N ASP A 372 16.25 3.38 10.58
CA ASP A 372 16.09 3.72 11.99
C ASP A 372 17.29 3.33 12.85
N VAL A 373 17.81 2.11 12.65
CA VAL A 373 18.99 1.64 13.36
C VAL A 373 20.22 2.46 12.97
N PHE A 374 20.37 2.80 11.68
CA PHE A 374 21.42 3.68 11.20
C PHE A 374 21.38 5.05 11.90
N TRP A 375 20.22 5.73 11.90
CA TRP A 375 20.11 7.03 12.56
C TRP A 375 20.30 6.95 14.07
N HIS A 376 19.94 5.82 14.68
CA HIS A 376 20.26 5.58 16.08
C HIS A 376 21.77 5.45 16.33
N GLN A 377 22.51 4.73 15.50
CA GLN A 377 23.98 4.64 15.59
C GLN A 377 24.62 6.02 15.50
N VAL A 378 24.15 6.87 14.58
CA VAL A 378 24.61 8.26 14.46
C VAL A 378 24.40 9.04 15.76
N ALA A 379 23.28 8.80 16.47
CA ALA A 379 23.02 9.41 17.78
C ALA A 379 23.96 8.93 18.89
N GLU A 380 24.53 7.74 18.78
CA GLU A 380 25.42 7.14 19.78
C GLU A 380 26.89 7.53 19.59
N LEU A 381 27.26 8.17 18.47
CA LEU A 381 28.61 8.65 18.23
C LEU A 381 29.02 9.71 19.25
N ARG A 382 29.99 9.37 20.11
CA ARG A 382 30.48 10.22 21.20
C ARG A 382 31.73 11.00 20.79
N ASP A 383 31.80 12.25 21.24
CA ASP A 383 33.03 13.03 21.15
C ASP A 383 34.01 12.60 22.25
N GLN A 384 35.13 12.00 21.84
CA GLN A 384 36.18 11.57 22.78
C GLN A 384 36.89 12.74 23.46
N HIS A 385 36.75 13.97 22.94
CA HIS A 385 37.44 15.16 23.44
C HIS A 385 36.58 16.06 24.34
N ARG A 386 35.27 15.82 24.46
CA ARG A 386 34.35 16.60 25.30
C ARG A 386 33.45 15.67 26.09
N GLU A 387 33.74 15.51 27.39
CA GLU A 387 32.92 14.69 28.29
C GLU A 387 31.43 15.07 28.19
N GLY A 388 30.60 14.11 27.77
CA GLY A 388 29.15 14.22 27.77
C GLY A 388 28.48 14.69 26.48
N ASN A 389 29.22 15.10 25.44
CA ASN A 389 28.61 15.54 24.18
C ASN A 389 28.73 14.47 23.06
N THR A 390 27.62 14.23 22.37
CA THR A 390 27.61 13.46 21.12
C THR A 390 27.97 14.37 19.95
N TYR A 391 28.53 13.80 18.87
CA TYR A 391 28.82 14.57 17.66
C TYR A 391 27.56 15.04 16.94
N PHE A 392 26.45 14.33 17.13
CA PHE A 392 25.16 14.59 16.50
C PHE A 392 24.08 14.61 17.59
N GLN A 393 23.46 15.76 17.81
CA GLN A 393 22.41 15.94 18.84
C GLN A 393 21.03 16.17 18.22
N HIS A 394 20.98 16.80 17.05
CA HIS A 394 19.76 17.26 16.41
C HIS A 394 19.40 16.41 15.19
N LEU A 395 20.39 16.08 14.36
CA LEU A 395 20.19 15.36 13.10
C LEU A 395 19.51 13.99 13.28
N PRO A 396 19.99 13.08 14.16
CA PRO A 396 19.34 11.81 14.40
C PRO A 396 17.88 11.94 14.84
N LYS A 397 17.58 12.89 15.73
CA LYS A 397 16.21 13.13 16.22
C LYS A 397 15.30 13.60 15.08
N PHE A 398 15.80 14.50 14.24
CA PHE A 398 15.09 15.00 13.07
C PHE A 398 14.80 13.89 12.05
N MET A 399 15.81 13.07 11.73
CA MET A 399 15.64 11.96 10.79
C MET A 399 14.72 10.87 11.34
N LEU A 400 14.87 10.48 12.60
CA LEU A 400 13.96 9.50 13.25
C LEU A 400 12.52 10.02 13.32
N ALA A 401 12.32 11.33 13.50
CA ALA A 401 11.01 11.96 13.46
C ALA A 401 10.37 11.86 12.06
N ILE A 402 11.15 12.09 10.99
CA ILE A 402 10.69 11.90 9.60
C ILE A 402 10.32 10.43 9.34
N LEU A 403 11.18 9.50 9.79
CA LEU A 403 10.93 8.06 9.66
C LEU A 403 9.67 7.59 10.42
N SER A 404 9.25 8.36 11.43
CA SER A 404 8.04 8.11 12.21
C SER A 404 6.77 8.68 11.56
N LEU A 405 6.86 9.37 10.42
CA LEU A 405 5.68 9.85 9.70
C LEU A 405 4.80 8.67 9.24
N PRO A 406 3.47 8.86 9.16
CA PRO A 406 2.56 7.78 8.84
C PRO A 406 2.76 7.32 7.39
N HIS A 407 3.37 6.16 7.24
CA HIS A 407 3.33 5.37 6.02
C HIS A 407 2.52 4.11 6.31
N SER A 408 1.92 3.49 5.29
CA SER A 408 1.18 2.24 5.46
C SER A 408 2.03 1.27 6.30
N ASN A 409 1.66 1.02 7.56
CA ASN A 409 2.35 0.07 8.41
C ASN A 409 1.48 -1.16 8.58
N ALA A 410 2.12 -2.31 8.38
CA ALA A 410 1.56 -3.66 8.47
C ALA A 410 0.64 -3.88 9.67
N GLU A 411 1.01 -3.31 10.81
CA GLU A 411 0.35 -3.57 12.09
C GLU A 411 -1.11 -3.13 12.07
N CYS A 412 -1.41 -1.94 11.55
CA CYS A 412 -2.79 -1.44 11.45
C CYS A 412 -3.68 -2.38 10.63
N GLU A 413 -3.16 -2.99 9.55
CA GLU A 413 -3.92 -3.94 8.73
C GLU A 413 -3.98 -5.35 9.33
N ARG A 414 -2.92 -5.83 10.01
CA ARG A 414 -2.91 -7.14 10.67
C ARG A 414 -3.86 -7.20 11.85
N TYR A 415 -3.95 -6.16 12.67
CA TYR A 415 -4.91 -6.13 13.78
C TYR A 415 -6.36 -6.21 13.28
N LEU A 416 -6.68 -5.53 12.16
CA LEU A 416 -7.98 -5.65 11.51
C LEU A 416 -8.24 -7.05 10.92
N HIS A 417 -7.18 -7.79 10.55
CA HIS A 417 -7.30 -9.11 9.95
C HIS A 417 -7.48 -10.23 11.00
N TYR A 418 -6.79 -10.15 12.14
CA TYR A 418 -6.77 -11.23 13.14
C TYR A 418 -7.78 -11.07 14.28
N SER A 419 -8.23 -9.85 14.59
CA SER A 419 -8.89 -9.59 15.89
C SER A 419 -10.41 -9.39 15.82
N LEU A 420 -11.03 -9.39 14.62
CA LEU A 420 -12.42 -8.93 14.47
C LEU A 420 -13.30 -9.93 13.70
N PRO A 421 -14.50 -10.29 14.20
CA PRO A 421 -15.44 -11.16 13.50
C PRO A 421 -15.90 -10.57 12.16
N ARG A 422 -16.07 -11.43 11.16
CA ARG A 422 -16.45 -11.10 9.77
C ARG A 422 -17.90 -10.60 9.58
N ARG A 423 -18.44 -9.80 10.50
CA ARG A 423 -19.81 -9.23 10.40
C ARG A 423 -19.76 -7.70 10.46
N SER A 424 -20.05 -7.07 9.33
CA SER A 424 -20.74 -5.79 9.15
C SER A 424 -20.60 -4.70 10.24
N ILE A 425 -19.38 -4.36 10.63
CA ILE A 425 -19.09 -3.20 11.48
C ILE A 425 -18.09 -2.33 10.71
N PHE A 426 -18.39 -1.04 10.57
CA PHE A 426 -17.48 -0.06 9.99
C PHE A 426 -16.24 0.04 10.89
N TYR A 427 -15.10 -0.48 10.42
CA TYR A 427 -13.82 -0.33 11.10
C TYR A 427 -12.96 0.65 10.31
N CYS A 428 -12.61 1.78 10.92
CA CYS A 428 -11.62 2.69 10.36
C CYS A 428 -10.30 2.50 11.11
N ALA A 429 -9.26 2.00 10.44
CA ALA A 429 -7.91 2.02 10.99
C ALA A 429 -7.31 3.42 10.83
N CYS A 430 -7.09 4.08 11.96
CA CYS A 430 -6.40 5.36 12.07
C CYS A 430 -5.01 5.13 12.66
N GLY A 431 -3.96 5.51 11.93
CA GLY A 431 -2.62 5.65 12.48
C GLY A 431 -2.40 7.10 12.86
N VAL A 432 -2.20 7.39 14.15
CA VAL A 432 -1.71 8.69 14.61
C VAL A 432 -0.28 8.48 15.08
N GLN A 433 0.66 9.24 14.51
CA GLN A 433 2.07 9.12 14.86
C GLN A 433 2.45 10.15 15.91
N ILE A 434 3.03 9.66 17.00
CA ILE A 434 3.38 10.43 18.20
C ILE A 434 4.87 10.26 18.44
N ILE A 435 5.61 11.36 18.46
CA ILE A 435 7.02 11.32 18.86
C ILE A 435 7.09 11.35 20.39
N ARG A 436 7.71 10.32 20.99
CA ARG A 436 8.10 10.34 22.40
C ARG A 436 9.60 10.05 22.48
N PHE A 437 10.42 11.10 22.54
CA PHE A 437 11.81 10.92 22.94
C PHE A 437 11.82 10.55 24.43
N LYS A 438 12.29 9.35 24.78
CA LYS A 438 12.75 9.13 26.15
C LYS A 438 13.89 10.12 26.38
N LYS A 439 13.72 11.07 27.29
CA LYS A 439 14.87 11.80 27.85
C LYS A 439 15.89 10.75 28.30
N PHE A 440 17.13 10.90 27.86
CA PHE A 440 18.27 10.30 28.52
C PHE A 440 18.40 10.99 29.89
N GLU A 441 17.53 10.63 30.82
CA GLU A 441 17.76 10.96 32.23
C GLU A 441 18.91 10.07 32.68
N GLN A 442 20.07 10.70 32.89
CA GLN A 442 21.13 10.13 33.70
C GLN A 442 20.48 9.64 35.00
N LYS A 443 20.51 8.33 35.23
CA LYS A 443 20.19 7.78 36.54
C LYS A 443 21.21 8.35 37.51
N ASP A 444 20.78 9.28 38.34
CA ASP A 444 21.52 9.69 39.53
C ASP A 444 21.72 8.45 40.42
N PRO A 445 22.95 8.03 40.76
CA PRO A 445 23.22 6.77 41.47
C PRO A 445 22.71 6.72 42.91
N LYS A 446 21.96 7.72 43.40
CA LYS A 446 21.72 7.90 44.83
C LYS A 446 20.40 7.37 45.40
N ASN A 447 19.57 6.67 44.64
CA ASN A 447 18.37 6.03 45.18
C ASN A 447 18.35 4.51 44.88
N GLN A 448 19.21 3.79 45.59
CA GLN A 448 18.96 2.40 46.00
C GLN A 448 19.21 2.32 47.51
N ALA A 449 18.12 2.35 48.26
CA ALA A 449 18.01 1.81 49.61
C ALA A 449 16.63 1.17 49.70
#